data_AF-A0A524NI43-F1
#
_entry.id   AF-A0A524NI43-F1
#
_cell.length_a   1.000
_cell.length_b   1.000
_cell.length_c   1.000
_cell.angle_alpha   90.00
_cell.angle_beta   90.00
_cell.angle_gamma   90.00
#
_symmetry.space_group_name_H-M   'P 1'
#
loop_
_entity.id
_entity.type
_entity.pdbx_description
1 polymer ?
#
loop_
_entity_poly.entity_id
_entity_poly.type
_entity_poly.pdbx_seq_one_letter_code
_entity_poly.pdbx_strand_id
1 'polypeptide(L)' 'MKKTYIISICLLIMLPLWSMAQDKLPVPATPGSWVNDYAGVFSSGEVSALDQKLNEFEYRSSTQIFVITLDDNGG' A
#
# COMPACT_ATOMS: atom_id res chain seq x y z
N MET A 1 29.07 4.08 38.06
CA MET A 1 28.50 2.74 37.82
C MET A 1 26.97 2.79 37.74
N LYS A 2 26.23 3.07 38.82
CA LYS A 2 24.74 3.16 38.78
C LYS A 2 24.17 4.14 37.74
N LYS A 3 24.75 5.34 37.64
CA LYS A 3 24.35 6.36 36.63
C LYS A 3 24.58 5.90 35.19
N THR A 4 25.63 5.10 34.97
CA THR A 4 25.99 4.59 33.64
C THR A 4 24.94 3.58 33.15
N TYR A 5 24.45 2.69 34.03
CA TYR A 5 23.38 1.75 33.68
C TYR A 5 22.04 2.45 33.36
N ILE A 6 21.72 3.53 34.07
CA ILE A 6 20.52 4.34 33.78
C ILE A 6 20.61 4.95 32.39
N ILE A 7 21.77 5.51 32.02
CA ILE A 7 22.00 6.06 30.68
C ILE A 7 21.89 4.97 29.62
N SER A 8 22.49 3.79 29.83
CA SER A 8 22.40 2.67 28.89
C SER A 8 20.96 2.17 28.72
N ILE A 9 20.17 2.11 29.80
CA ILE A 9 18.75 1.74 29.76
C ILE A 9 17.93 2.79 29.00
N CYS A 10 18.15 4.09 29.26
CA CYS A 10 17.47 5.15 28.52
C CYS A 10 17.80 5.11 27.02
N LEU A 11 19.05 4.81 26.66
CA LEU A 11 19.46 4.68 25.26
C LEU A 11 18.79 3.47 24.59
N LEU A 12 18.68 2.34 25.31
CA LEU A 12 18.02 1.13 24.81
C LEU A 12 16.52 1.36 24.56
N ILE A 13 15.85 2.14 25.42
CA ILE A 13 14.42 2.47 25.30
C ILE A 13 14.13 3.41 24.11
N MET A 14 15.12 4.17 23.64
CA MET A 14 14.96 5.10 22.51
C MET A 14 15.16 4.44 21.13
N LEU A 15 15.71 3.21 21.08
CA LEU A 15 15.93 2.47 19.82
C LEU A 15 14.69 2.28 18.94
N PRO A 16 13.49 1.93 19.45
CA PRO A 16 12.32 1.69 18.59
C PRO A 16 11.73 2.96 17.98
N LEU A 17 12.15 4.17 18.41
CA LEU A 17 11.67 5.43 17.83
C LEU A 17 12.16 5.66 16.39
N TRP A 18 13.18 4.91 15.96
CA TRP A 18 13.73 4.95 14.61
C TRP A 18 13.19 3.84 13.71
N SER A 19 12.35 2.94 14.25
CA SER A 19 11.64 1.96 13.44
C SER A 19 10.46 2.64 12.76
N MET A 20 10.64 3.03 11.51
CA MET A 20 9.54 3.37 10.61
C MET A 20 8.91 2.05 10.16
N ALA A 21 7.69 1.77 10.62
CA ALA A 21 6.89 0.74 9.98
C ALA A 21 6.44 1.26 8.61
N GLN A 22 6.35 0.37 7.62
CA GLN A 22 5.84 0.69 6.30
C GLN A 22 4.33 0.97 6.38
N ASP A 23 3.96 2.21 6.71
CA ASP A 23 2.57 2.51 7.07
C ASP A 23 1.61 2.56 5.85
N LYS A 24 2.12 2.82 4.63
CA LYS A 24 1.28 3.03 3.43
C LYS A 24 1.93 2.59 2.14
N LEU A 25 1.16 1.88 1.30
CA LEU A 25 1.53 1.64 -0.10
C LEU A 25 1.67 2.99 -0.85
N PRO A 26 2.55 3.08 -1.86
CA PRO A 26 2.79 4.30 -2.64
C PRO A 26 1.65 4.55 -3.65
N VAL A 27 0.41 4.55 -3.19
CA VAL A 27 -0.80 4.72 -4.00
C VAL A 27 -1.68 5.83 -3.42
N PRO A 28 -2.45 6.54 -4.25
CA PRO A 28 -3.47 7.45 -3.77
C PRO A 28 -4.43 6.76 -2.80
N ALA A 29 -4.85 7.49 -1.76
CA ALA A 29 -5.77 6.97 -0.75
C ALA A 29 -7.15 6.58 -1.32
N THR A 30 -7.52 7.17 -2.46
CA THR A 30 -8.76 6.89 -3.19
C THR A 30 -8.42 6.47 -4.63
N PRO A 31 -8.79 5.25 -5.06
CA PRO A 31 -8.58 4.83 -6.44
C PRO A 31 -9.44 5.67 -7.40
N GLY A 32 -8.88 5.98 -8.59
CA GLY A 32 -9.55 6.79 -9.60
C GLY A 32 -10.42 5.99 -10.58
N SER A 33 -10.20 4.68 -10.65
CA SER A 33 -10.92 3.72 -11.50
C SER A 33 -10.97 2.35 -10.81
N TRP A 34 -11.69 1.37 -11.36
CA TRP A 34 -11.65 -0.02 -10.88
C TRP A 34 -10.26 -0.65 -11.08
N VAL A 35 -9.54 -0.24 -12.14
CA VAL A 35 -8.16 -0.66 -12.42
C VAL A 35 -7.21 0.55 -12.35
N ASN A 36 -6.21 0.49 -11.47
CA ASN A 36 -5.21 1.53 -11.28
C ASN A 36 -3.82 0.91 -11.53
N ASP A 37 -3.40 0.93 -12.80
CA ASP A 37 -2.16 0.30 -13.24
C ASP A 37 -0.96 1.25 -13.13
N TYR A 38 -0.39 1.40 -11.93
CA TYR A 38 0.75 2.30 -11.71
C TYR A 38 2.08 1.71 -12.21
N ALA A 39 2.15 0.39 -12.42
CA ALA A 39 3.33 -0.32 -12.89
C ALA A 39 3.35 -0.58 -14.41
N GLY A 40 2.26 -0.25 -15.12
CA GLY A 40 2.16 -0.49 -16.56
C GLY A 40 2.16 -1.97 -16.94
N VAL A 41 1.55 -2.82 -16.12
CA VAL A 41 1.44 -4.28 -16.34
C VAL A 41 0.47 -4.57 -17.49
N PHE A 42 -0.55 -3.74 -17.67
CA PHE A 42 -1.59 -3.91 -18.68
C PHE A 42 -1.40 -2.93 -19.83
N SER A 43 -1.76 -3.34 -21.04
CA SER A 43 -1.99 -2.39 -22.12
C SER A 43 -3.23 -1.53 -21.84
N SER A 44 -3.35 -0.38 -22.50
CA SER A 44 -4.52 0.50 -22.34
C SER A 44 -5.85 -0.20 -22.69
N GLY A 45 -5.84 -1.11 -23.66
CA GLY A 45 -7.00 -1.93 -24.02
C GLY A 45 -7.38 -2.92 -22.93
N GLU A 46 -6.39 -3.56 -22.29
CA GLU A 46 -6.62 -4.49 -21.19
C GLU A 46 -7.12 -3.78 -19.93
N VAL A 47 -6.58 -2.59 -19.62
CA VAL A 47 -7.11 -1.73 -18.54
C VAL A 47 -8.58 -1.44 -18.78
N SER A 48 -8.95 -0.97 -19.97
CA SER A 48 -10.34 -0.62 -20.29
C SER A 48 -11.28 -1.84 -20.23
N ALA A 49 -10.84 -2.99 -20.75
CA ALA A 49 -11.64 -4.21 -20.75
C ALA A 49 -11.84 -4.78 -19.34
N LEU A 50 -10.80 -4.73 -18.49
CA LEU A 50 -10.89 -5.18 -17.11
C LEU A 50 -11.74 -4.22 -16.28
N ASP A 51 -11.58 -2.91 -16.47
CA ASP A 51 -12.36 -1.89 -15.76
C ASP A 51 -13.86 -2.05 -16.03
N GLN A 52 -14.26 -2.23 -17.30
CA GLN A 52 -15.65 -2.52 -17.66
C GLN A 52 -16.15 -3.80 -16.99
N LYS A 53 -15.34 -4.87 -16.99
CA LYS A 53 -15.73 -6.15 -16.37
C LYS A 53 -15.97 -6.00 -14.87
N LEU A 54 -15.12 -5.25 -14.17
CA LEU A 54 -15.26 -5.00 -12.73
C LEU A 54 -16.47 -4.12 -12.43
N ASN A 55 -16.73 -3.12 -13.27
CA ASN A 55 -17.95 -2.31 -13.19
C ASN A 55 -19.23 -3.17 -13.35
N GLU A 56 -19.27 -4.04 -14.34
CA GLU A 56 -20.39 -4.96 -14.55
C GLU A 56 -20.54 -5.96 -13.39
N PHE A 57 -19.43 -6.41 -12.81
CA PHE A 57 -19.43 -7.30 -11.65
C PHE A 57 -20.00 -6.61 -10.42
N GLU A 58 -19.57 -5.38 -10.14
CA GLU A 58 -20.12 -4.54 -9.06
C GLU A 58 -21.62 -4.37 -9.23
N TYR A 59 -22.07 -3.97 -10.43
CA TYR A 59 -23.49 -3.78 -10.73
C TYR A 59 -24.33 -5.04 -10.45
N ARG A 60 -23.80 -6.23 -10.77
CA ARG A 60 -24.51 -7.51 -10.64
C ARG A 60 -24.47 -8.11 -9.24
N SER A 61 -23.47 -7.78 -8.44
CA SER A 61 -23.19 -8.46 -7.18
C SER A 61 -23.14 -7.53 -5.96
N SER A 62 -23.20 -6.22 -6.18
CA SER A 62 -22.95 -5.18 -5.19
C SER A 62 -21.62 -5.36 -4.45
N THR A 63 -20.66 -6.05 -5.07
CA THR A 63 -19.32 -6.30 -4.55
C THR A 63 -18.31 -5.49 -5.34
N GLN A 64 -17.55 -4.65 -4.64
CA GLN A 64 -16.53 -3.79 -5.23
C GLN A 64 -15.18 -4.49 -5.23
N ILE A 65 -14.51 -4.50 -6.38
CA ILE A 65 -13.17 -5.04 -6.55
C ILE A 65 -12.33 -3.98 -7.25
N PHE A 66 -11.24 -3.58 -6.60
CA PHE A 66 -10.23 -2.70 -7.18
C PHE A 66 -8.96 -3.51 -7.45
N VAL A 67 -8.39 -3.31 -8.63
CA VAL A 67 -7.10 -3.88 -9.02
C VAL A 67 -6.08 -2.74 -9.05
N ILE A 68 -4.98 -2.93 -8.32
CA ILE A 68 -3.88 -1.99 -8.26
C ILE A 68 -2.61 -2.76 -8.58
N THR A 69 -1.79 -2.20 -9.47
CA THR A 69 -0.43 -2.71 -9.72
C THR A 69 0.57 -1.68 -9.23
N LEU A 70 1.68 -2.17 -8.71
CA LEU A 70 2.79 -1.39 -8.18
C LEU A 70 4.08 -2.10 -8.62
N ASP A 71 5.10 -1.33 -9.00
CA ASP A 71 6.40 -1.90 -9.37
C ASP A 71 7.04 -2.61 -8.18
N ASP A 72 6.86 -2.03 -6.99
CA ASP A 72 7.41 -2.50 -5.74
C ASP A 72 6.55 -2.00 -4.57
N ASN A 73 6.39 -2.82 -3.53
CA ASN A 73 5.62 -2.47 -2.32
C ASN A 73 6.52 -2.07 -1.14
N GLY A 74 7.84 -2.02 -1.36
CA GLY A 74 8.90 -1.56 -0.47
C GLY A 74 9.22 -2.46 0.73
N GLY A 75 8.65 -3.67 0.81
CA GLY A 75 8.93 -4.65 1.87
C GLY A 75 8.17 -4.46 3.17
#